data_AF-A0A268EZA7-F1
#
_entry.id   AF-A0A268EZA7-F1
#
_cell.length_a   1.000
_cell.length_b   1.000
_cell.length_c   1.000
_cell.angle_alpha   90.00
_cell.angle_beta   90.00
_cell.angle_gamma   90.00
#
_symmetry.space_group_name_H-M   'P 1'
#
loop_
_entity.id
_entity.type
_entity.pdbx_description
1 polymer ?
#
loop_
_entity_poly.entity_id
_entity_poly.type
_entity_poly.pdbx_seq_one_letter_code
_entity_poly.pdbx_strand_id
1 'polypeptide(L)'
;MVKFNKSWFIVGIAALCLTLLGSVQAKREEQPPGTEKASSNSNGLRASDIRYYETPSGSPEEARTRGFIEHQEAIELVAQQYLLDTGEELATDFDNADYQRYVMSLGTAFDLFLEEDMDKIVAFVKFMDLYENYAKNDELAKYESKLLEGARLSPKETEVVHSLMPIDGNAPSTTDHSKR
;
A
#
# COMPACT_ATOMS: atom_id res chain seq x y z
N MET A 1 -43.61 -29.74 -38.09
CA MET A 1 -44.77 -29.79 -37.16
C MET A 1 -45.04 -28.38 -36.68
N VAL A 2 -46.09 -27.76 -37.21
CA VAL A 2 -46.53 -26.40 -36.83
C VAL A 2 -47.39 -26.52 -35.58
N LYS A 3 -47.20 -25.63 -34.59
CA LYS A 3 -48.28 -25.01 -33.81
C LYS A 3 -47.77 -23.82 -32.97
N PHE A 4 -48.14 -22.63 -33.44
CA PHE A 4 -48.31 -21.40 -32.67
C PHE A 4 -49.45 -21.51 -31.65
N ASN A 5 -49.40 -20.74 -30.54
CA ASN A 5 -50.40 -19.72 -30.18
C ASN A 5 -50.10 -19.08 -28.80
N LYS A 6 -49.91 -17.74 -28.76
CA LYS A 6 -50.85 -16.65 -28.35
C LYS A 6 -50.84 -16.40 -26.83
N SER A 7 -50.29 -15.31 -26.29
CA SER A 7 -50.64 -13.87 -26.41
C SER A 7 -51.92 -13.49 -25.67
N TRP A 8 -51.79 -12.62 -24.63
CA TRP A 8 -52.61 -11.43 -24.30
C TRP A 8 -52.36 -11.00 -22.83
N PHE A 9 -51.76 -9.83 -22.60
CA PHE A 9 -52.38 -8.50 -22.39
C PHE A 9 -53.23 -8.40 -21.11
N ILE A 10 -52.77 -7.59 -20.14
CA ILE A 10 -53.64 -6.67 -19.39
C ILE A 10 -52.91 -5.32 -19.22
N VAL A 11 -53.55 -4.29 -19.76
CA VAL A 11 -53.33 -2.86 -19.54
C VAL A 11 -54.40 -2.38 -18.55
N GLY A 12 -54.05 -1.42 -17.69
CA GLY A 12 -55.01 -0.51 -17.04
C GLY A 12 -55.06 -0.61 -15.51
N ILE A 13 -55.31 0.44 -14.71
CA ILE A 13 -55.79 1.81 -14.93
C ILE A 13 -55.49 2.64 -13.63
N ALA A 14 -55.20 3.92 -13.82
CA ALA A 14 -55.47 5.14 -13.01
C ALA A 14 -55.39 5.19 -11.47
N ALA A 15 -54.56 6.16 -11.03
CA ALA A 15 -54.85 7.33 -10.18
C ALA A 15 -55.71 7.19 -8.90
N LEU A 16 -55.12 7.63 -7.78
CA LEU A 16 -55.84 8.38 -6.74
C LEU A 16 -54.91 9.35 -6.01
N CYS A 17 -55.10 10.65 -6.24
CA CYS A 17 -54.69 11.70 -5.30
C CYS A 17 -55.65 11.66 -4.10
N LEU A 18 -55.15 11.72 -2.87
CA LEU A 18 -55.71 12.62 -1.86
C LEU A 18 -54.78 12.77 -0.64
N THR A 19 -54.67 14.04 -0.25
CA THR A 19 -53.93 14.67 0.84
C THR A 19 -54.21 14.10 2.23
N LEU A 20 -53.20 14.12 3.11
CA LEU A 20 -53.38 14.44 4.53
C LEU A 20 -52.23 15.35 5.01
N LEU A 21 -52.59 16.62 5.21
CA LEU A 21 -51.83 17.58 5.99
C LEU A 21 -51.78 17.09 7.45
N GLY A 22 -50.58 16.75 7.91
CA GLY A 22 -50.27 16.58 9.32
C GLY A 22 -49.24 17.61 9.72
N SER A 23 -49.69 18.74 10.27
CA SER A 23 -48.84 19.75 10.92
C SER A 23 -48.21 19.15 12.18
N VAL A 24 -46.94 18.73 12.06
CA VAL A 24 -46.10 18.37 13.22
C VAL A 24 -45.32 19.61 13.63
N GLN A 25 -45.56 20.05 14.87
CA GLN A 25 -44.97 21.22 15.49
C GLN A 25 -43.44 21.14 15.48
N ALA A 26 -42.80 22.16 14.90
CA ALA A 26 -41.39 22.43 15.07
C ALA A 26 -41.11 22.83 16.52
N LYS A 27 -40.52 21.92 17.31
CA LYS A 27 -39.85 22.27 18.56
C LYS A 27 -38.39 22.58 18.24
N ARG A 28 -38.09 23.87 18.22
CA ARG A 28 -36.75 24.43 18.09
C ARG A 28 -35.99 24.16 19.39
N GLU A 29 -35.09 23.19 19.40
CA GLU A 29 -34.08 23.07 20.46
C GLU A 29 -32.92 24.01 20.10
N GLU A 30 -32.71 24.99 20.98
CA GLU A 30 -31.57 25.90 20.95
C GLU A 30 -30.30 25.13 21.32
N GLN A 31 -29.39 24.98 20.36
CA GLN A 31 -28.02 24.55 20.59
C GLN A 31 -27.14 25.81 20.77
N PRO A 32 -26.27 25.90 21.78
CA PRO A 32 -25.50 27.10 22.08
C PRO A 32 -24.39 27.34 21.03
N PRO A 33 -24.02 28.61 20.76
CA PRO A 33 -22.97 28.94 19.81
C PRO A 33 -21.60 28.73 20.45
N GLY A 34 -21.09 27.50 20.36
CA GLY A 34 -19.72 27.15 20.70
C GLY A 34 -18.86 27.20 19.45
N THR A 35 -17.96 28.18 19.39
CA THR A 35 -16.96 28.36 18.36
C THR A 35 -16.03 27.14 18.25
N GLU A 36 -16.24 26.31 17.24
CA GLU A 36 -15.14 25.64 16.54
C GLU A 36 -15.20 26.09 15.10
N LYS A 37 -14.42 27.13 14.79
CA LYS A 37 -13.89 27.25 13.44
C LYS A 37 -13.08 25.99 13.21
N ALA A 38 -13.70 24.97 12.62
CA ALA A 38 -12.99 24.01 11.81
C ALA A 38 -12.22 24.84 10.79
N SER A 39 -10.93 25.04 11.09
CA SER A 39 -9.96 25.56 10.15
C SER A 39 -9.80 24.50 9.07
N SER A 40 -10.78 24.42 8.17
CA SER A 40 -10.70 23.72 6.90
C SER A 40 -9.74 24.49 6.00
N ASN A 41 -8.46 24.55 6.38
CA ASN A 41 -7.38 24.65 5.43
C ASN A 41 -7.13 23.25 4.86
N SER A 42 -8.12 22.69 4.16
CA SER A 42 -7.90 21.51 3.32
C SER A 42 -7.22 21.96 2.03
N ASN A 43 -5.96 22.35 2.14
CA ASN A 43 -5.06 22.09 1.02
C ASN A 43 -4.94 20.57 0.97
N GLY A 44 -5.81 19.93 0.18
CA GLY A 44 -5.74 18.49 -0.08
C GLY A 44 -4.38 18.13 -0.68
N LEU A 45 -3.98 16.87 -0.50
CA LEU A 45 -2.73 16.33 -1.01
C LEU A 45 -2.57 16.67 -2.50
N ARG A 46 -1.42 17.25 -2.85
CA ARG A 46 -1.03 17.60 -4.23
C ARG A 46 -0.03 16.57 -4.75
N ALA A 47 0.07 16.46 -6.08
CA ALA A 47 1.08 15.61 -6.71
C ALA A 47 2.50 15.94 -6.21
N SER A 48 2.81 17.23 -6.04
CA SER A 48 4.09 17.73 -5.52
C SER A 48 4.40 17.31 -4.08
N ASP A 49 3.42 16.82 -3.34
CA ASP A 49 3.60 16.39 -1.95
C ASP A 49 4.02 14.92 -1.88
N ILE A 50 3.90 14.15 -2.98
CA ILE A 50 4.30 12.75 -3.04
C ILE A 50 5.83 12.66 -3.09
N ARG A 51 6.38 11.86 -2.17
CA ARG A 51 7.81 11.55 -2.09
C ARG A 51 8.02 10.07 -2.39
N TYR A 52 9.13 9.78 -3.08
CA TYR A 52 9.52 8.43 -3.46
C TYR A 52 10.64 7.91 -2.56
N TYR A 53 10.70 6.59 -2.40
CA TYR A 53 11.80 5.92 -1.72
C TYR A 53 13.05 5.85 -2.60
N GLU A 54 14.21 5.76 -1.97
CA GLU A 54 15.43 5.35 -2.63
C GLU A 54 15.31 3.90 -3.13
N THR A 55 15.89 3.64 -4.30
CA THR A 55 15.95 2.31 -4.92
C THR A 55 17.40 1.98 -5.26
N PRO A 56 17.73 0.70 -5.53
CA PRO A 56 18.99 0.35 -6.17
C PRO A 56 19.14 1.12 -7.50
N SER A 57 20.38 1.32 -7.96
CA SER A 57 20.63 2.03 -9.21
C SER A 57 20.13 1.26 -10.43
N GLY A 58 19.54 1.96 -11.41
CA GLY A 58 19.05 1.38 -12.67
C GLY A 58 17.55 1.11 -12.66
N SER A 59 17.09 0.34 -13.65
CA SER A 59 15.71 -0.15 -13.70
C SER A 59 15.48 -1.32 -12.72
N PRO A 60 14.22 -1.68 -12.40
CA PRO A 60 13.92 -2.88 -11.60
C PRO A 60 14.55 -4.15 -12.18
N GLU A 61 14.52 -4.30 -13.51
CA GLU A 61 15.10 -5.46 -14.20
C GLU A 61 16.64 -5.49 -14.06
N GLU A 62 17.30 -4.36 -14.28
CA GLU A 62 18.75 -4.23 -14.13
C GLU A 62 19.19 -4.50 -12.68
N ALA A 63 18.46 -3.93 -11.72
CA ALA A 63 18.72 -4.12 -10.29
C ALA A 63 18.53 -5.59 -9.88
N ARG A 64 17.50 -6.25 -10.40
CA ARG A 64 17.24 -7.67 -10.16
C ARG A 64 18.37 -8.54 -10.69
N THR A 65 18.74 -8.37 -11.97
CA THR A 65 19.83 -9.14 -12.58
C THR A 65 21.13 -8.95 -11.81
N ARG A 66 21.46 -7.71 -11.44
CA ARG A 66 22.64 -7.42 -10.64
C ARG A 66 22.57 -8.06 -9.27
N GLY A 67 21.43 -7.97 -8.57
CA GLY A 67 21.26 -8.57 -7.25
C GLY A 67 21.41 -10.10 -7.27
N PHE A 68 20.91 -10.78 -8.30
CA PHE A 68 21.15 -12.22 -8.48
C PHE A 68 22.64 -12.57 -8.59
N ILE A 69 23.44 -11.72 -9.23
CA ILE A 69 24.87 -11.95 -9.42
C ILE A 69 25.66 -11.59 -8.16
N GLU A 70 25.42 -10.39 -7.62
CA GLU A 70 26.18 -9.85 -6.49
C GLU A 70 25.88 -10.56 -5.16
N HIS A 71 24.68 -11.13 -5.01
CA HIS A 71 24.24 -11.80 -3.79
C HIS A 71 24.03 -13.31 -3.95
N GLN A 72 24.64 -13.93 -4.97
CA GLN A 72 24.46 -15.36 -5.25
C GLN A 72 24.74 -16.24 -4.01
N GLU A 73 25.86 -16.01 -3.31
CA GLU A 73 26.21 -16.80 -2.12
C GLU A 73 25.17 -16.63 -0.99
N ALA A 74 24.67 -15.41 -0.77
CA ALA A 74 23.62 -15.18 0.20
C ALA A 74 22.32 -15.89 -0.19
N ILE A 75 21.95 -15.88 -1.47
CA ILE A 75 20.77 -16.59 -1.98
C ILE A 75 20.87 -18.10 -1.72
N GLU A 76 22.05 -18.70 -1.93
CA GLU A 76 22.30 -20.11 -1.65
C GLU A 76 22.17 -20.42 -0.15
N LEU A 77 22.71 -19.56 0.73
CA LEU A 77 22.58 -19.67 2.18
C LEU A 77 21.12 -19.57 2.64
N VAL A 78 20.35 -18.62 2.09
CA VAL A 78 18.91 -18.46 2.37
C VAL A 78 18.14 -19.71 1.98
N ALA A 79 18.39 -20.24 0.77
CA ALA A 79 17.70 -21.43 0.28
C ALA A 79 18.03 -22.67 1.13
N GLN A 80 19.29 -22.81 1.54
CA GLN A 80 19.72 -23.90 2.43
C GLN A 80 19.05 -23.77 3.79
N GLN A 81 19.02 -22.58 4.38
CA GLN A 81 18.38 -22.35 5.67
C GLN A 81 16.88 -22.66 5.63
N TYR A 82 16.19 -22.22 4.57
CA TYR A 82 14.76 -22.50 4.38
C TYR A 82 14.48 -24.00 4.29
N LEU A 83 15.32 -24.74 3.55
CA LEU A 83 15.22 -26.19 3.43
C LEU A 83 15.43 -26.90 4.77
N LEU A 84 16.36 -26.41 5.60
CA LEU A 84 16.59 -26.96 6.94
C LEU A 84 15.40 -26.72 7.88
N ASP A 85 14.78 -25.55 7.80
CA ASP A 85 13.67 -25.16 8.68
C ASP A 85 12.34 -25.83 8.29
N THR A 86 12.09 -25.97 6.99
CA THR A 86 10.76 -26.38 6.46
C THR A 86 10.76 -27.76 5.81
N GLY A 87 11.92 -28.25 5.35
CA GLY A 87 12.01 -29.44 4.51
C GLY A 87 11.59 -29.20 3.04
N GLU A 88 11.34 -27.97 2.63
CA GLU A 88 10.91 -27.59 1.29
C GLU A 88 11.96 -26.76 0.55
N GLU A 89 11.97 -26.81 -0.78
CA GLU A 89 12.82 -25.95 -1.61
C GLU A 89 12.22 -24.54 -1.71
N LEU A 90 13.07 -23.52 -1.55
CA LEU A 90 12.68 -22.13 -1.74
C LEU A 90 13.02 -21.66 -3.15
N ALA A 91 12.00 -21.34 -3.94
CA ALA A 91 12.21 -20.66 -5.20
C ALA A 91 12.64 -19.21 -4.95
N THR A 92 13.75 -18.80 -5.56
CA THR A 92 14.22 -17.41 -5.46
C THR A 92 13.41 -16.53 -6.41
N ASP A 93 12.71 -15.55 -5.84
CA ASP A 93 11.94 -14.56 -6.59
C ASP A 93 11.92 -13.23 -5.84
N PHE A 94 12.65 -12.25 -6.36
CA PHE A 94 12.78 -10.94 -5.72
C PHE A 94 11.49 -10.14 -5.74
N ASP A 95 10.50 -10.48 -6.58
CA ASP A 95 9.21 -9.79 -6.61
C ASP A 95 8.15 -10.52 -5.75
N ASN A 96 8.48 -11.70 -5.22
CA ASN A 96 7.58 -12.46 -4.37
C ASN A 96 7.62 -11.93 -2.92
N ALA A 97 6.47 -11.49 -2.42
CA ALA A 97 6.37 -10.88 -1.09
C ALA A 97 6.70 -11.85 0.07
N ASP A 98 6.47 -13.16 -0.10
CA ASP A 98 6.80 -14.14 0.93
C ASP A 98 8.29 -14.45 0.94
N TYR A 99 8.92 -14.54 -0.23
CA TYR A 99 10.38 -14.63 -0.36
C TYR A 99 11.06 -13.40 0.27
N GLN A 100 10.63 -12.19 -0.09
CA GLN A 100 11.13 -10.94 0.49
C GLN A 100 11.03 -10.97 2.03
N ARG A 101 9.85 -11.31 2.57
CA ARG A 101 9.63 -11.36 4.02
C ARG A 101 10.54 -12.39 4.70
N TYR A 102 10.74 -13.54 4.08
CA TYR A 102 11.64 -14.55 4.62
C TYR A 102 13.08 -14.04 4.65
N VAL A 103 13.61 -13.52 3.54
CA VAL A 103 14.95 -12.93 3.48
C VAL A 103 15.13 -11.86 4.56
N MET A 104 14.18 -10.92 4.66
CA MET A 104 14.23 -9.83 5.64
C MET A 104 14.26 -10.35 7.10
N SER A 105 13.57 -11.47 7.38
CA SER A 105 13.58 -12.08 8.71
C SER A 105 14.95 -12.63 9.14
N LEU A 106 15.83 -12.93 8.18
CA LEU A 106 17.17 -13.48 8.45
C LEU A 106 18.19 -12.41 8.82
N GLY A 107 17.89 -11.13 8.57
CA GLY A 107 18.79 -10.00 8.85
C GLY A 107 19.13 -9.80 10.34
N THR A 108 18.42 -10.48 11.24
CA THR A 108 18.67 -10.48 12.69
C THR A 108 18.92 -11.89 13.26
N ALA A 109 19.02 -12.91 12.41
CA ALA A 109 19.11 -14.31 12.81
C ALA A 109 20.56 -14.77 13.03
N PHE A 110 21.30 -14.04 13.86
CA PHE A 110 22.75 -14.25 14.12
C PHE A 110 23.10 -15.66 14.59
N ASP A 111 22.17 -16.36 15.26
CA ASP A 111 22.38 -17.71 15.76
C ASP A 111 22.30 -18.80 14.67
N LEU A 112 21.82 -18.47 13.46
CA LEU A 112 21.64 -19.43 12.36
C LEU A 112 22.87 -19.53 11.44
N PHE A 113 23.74 -18.53 11.44
CA PHE A 113 24.84 -18.41 10.49
C PHE A 113 26.17 -18.14 11.19
N LEU A 114 27.26 -18.54 10.56
CA LEU A 114 28.59 -18.07 10.95
C LEU A 114 28.69 -16.56 10.67
N GLU A 115 29.57 -15.86 11.39
CA GLU A 115 29.75 -14.41 11.26
C GLU A 115 30.01 -13.98 9.80
N GLU A 116 30.88 -14.71 9.08
CA GLU A 116 31.21 -14.44 7.68
C GLU A 116 30.04 -14.64 6.71
N ASP A 117 29.08 -15.51 7.04
CA ASP A 117 27.89 -15.76 6.24
C ASP A 117 26.79 -14.76 6.58
N MET A 118 26.67 -14.41 7.85
CA MET A 118 25.76 -13.37 8.33
C MET A 118 26.06 -12.02 7.67
N ASP A 119 27.32 -11.66 7.47
CA ASP A 119 27.68 -10.44 6.73
C ASP A 119 27.12 -10.44 5.28
N LYS A 120 27.14 -11.60 4.61
CA LYS A 120 26.57 -11.76 3.26
C LYS A 120 25.04 -11.65 3.30
N ILE A 121 24.41 -12.29 4.27
CA ILE A 121 22.96 -12.22 4.48
C ILE A 121 22.53 -10.78 4.76
N VAL A 122 23.20 -10.06 5.64
CA VAL A 122 22.88 -8.66 5.97
C VAL A 122 23.04 -7.77 4.74
N ALA A 123 24.10 -7.96 3.94
CA ALA A 123 24.26 -7.22 2.69
C ALA A 123 23.10 -7.47 1.71
N PHE A 124 22.68 -8.74 1.59
CA PHE A 124 21.55 -9.10 0.73
C PHE A 124 20.20 -8.58 1.26
N VAL A 125 19.97 -8.62 2.57
CA VAL A 125 18.79 -8.03 3.22
C VAL A 125 18.69 -6.54 2.94
N LYS A 126 19.80 -5.79 3.07
CA LYS A 126 19.83 -4.36 2.74
C LYS A 126 19.51 -4.10 1.27
N PHE A 127 20.00 -4.95 0.37
CA PHE A 127 19.64 -4.87 -1.05
C PHE A 127 18.14 -5.13 -1.25
N MET A 128 17.58 -6.16 -0.62
CA MET A 128 16.16 -6.51 -0.74
C MET A 128 15.23 -5.42 -0.18
N ASP A 129 15.61 -4.81 0.95
CA ASP A 129 14.91 -3.66 1.56
C ASP A 129 14.84 -2.46 0.59
N LEU A 130 15.94 -2.18 -0.12
CA LEU A 130 15.93 -1.16 -1.16
C LEU A 130 15.16 -1.62 -2.41
N TYR A 131 15.28 -2.88 -2.80
CA TYR A 131 14.65 -3.40 -4.01
C TYR A 131 13.11 -3.39 -3.93
N GLU A 132 12.52 -3.73 -2.78
CA GLU A 132 11.05 -3.69 -2.61
C GLU A 132 10.47 -2.28 -2.79
N ASN A 133 11.28 -1.23 -2.69
CA ASN A 133 10.86 0.14 -2.91
C ASN A 133 10.46 0.43 -4.35
N TYR A 134 10.86 -0.37 -5.35
CA TYR A 134 10.33 -0.24 -6.71
C TYR A 134 8.81 -0.42 -6.74
N ALA A 135 8.29 -1.47 -6.09
CA ALA A 135 6.86 -1.72 -6.04
C ALA A 135 6.11 -0.61 -5.28
N LYS A 136 6.68 -0.13 -4.17
CA LYS A 136 6.11 1.01 -3.42
C LYS A 136 6.05 2.29 -4.26
N ASN A 137 7.13 2.57 -5.01
CA ASN A 137 7.21 3.72 -5.89
C ASN A 137 6.22 3.62 -7.05
N ASP A 138 6.01 2.43 -7.63
CA ASP A 138 4.99 2.20 -8.66
C ASP A 138 3.57 2.45 -8.14
N GLU A 139 3.29 2.13 -6.88
CA GLU A 139 2.00 2.45 -6.26
C GLU A 139 1.82 3.96 -6.04
N LEU A 140 2.86 4.63 -5.53
CA LEU A 140 2.84 6.09 -5.35
C LEU A 140 2.65 6.82 -6.69
N ALA A 141 3.29 6.35 -7.77
CA ALA A 141 3.19 6.94 -9.10
C ALA A 141 1.76 6.89 -9.67
N LYS A 142 0.96 5.88 -9.31
CA LYS A 142 -0.46 5.80 -9.69
C LYS A 142 -1.26 6.94 -9.04
N TYR A 143 -0.99 7.25 -7.78
CA TYR A 143 -1.65 8.35 -7.07
C TYR A 143 -1.17 9.72 -7.55
N GLU A 144 0.13 9.87 -7.83
CA GLU A 144 0.67 11.09 -8.43
C GLU A 144 0.00 11.40 -9.77
N SER A 145 -0.08 10.40 -10.65
CA SER A 145 -0.74 10.53 -11.96
C SER A 145 -2.20 10.96 -11.82
N LYS A 146 -2.94 10.34 -10.90
CA LYS A 146 -4.34 10.70 -10.59
C LYS A 146 -4.48 12.16 -10.12
N LEU A 147 -3.55 12.65 -9.30
CA LEU A 147 -3.54 14.04 -8.84
C LEU A 147 -3.16 15.03 -9.96
N LEU A 148 -2.22 14.67 -10.84
CA LEU A 148 -1.82 15.48 -11.99
C LEU A 148 -2.96 15.65 -13.01
N GLU A 149 -3.82 14.63 -13.15
CA GLU A 149 -5.04 14.67 -13.96
C GLU A 149 -6.16 15.53 -13.34
N GLY A 150 -5.92 16.12 -12.16
CA GLY A 150 -6.86 17.01 -11.47
C GLY A 150 -7.91 16.30 -10.62
N ALA A 151 -7.78 14.99 -10.41
CA ALA A 151 -8.66 14.26 -9.51
C ALA A 151 -8.33 14.59 -8.04
N ARG A 152 -9.36 14.51 -7.18
CA ARG A 152 -9.19 14.61 -5.73
C ARG A 152 -9.20 13.22 -5.12
N LEU A 153 -8.23 12.93 -4.26
CA LEU A 153 -8.23 11.70 -3.48
C LEU A 153 -9.31 11.74 -2.40
N SER A 154 -9.95 10.60 -2.15
CA SER A 154 -10.79 10.42 -0.98
C SER A 154 -9.96 10.45 0.32
N PRO A 155 -10.58 10.65 1.49
CA PRO A 155 -9.86 10.57 2.77
C PRO A 155 -9.11 9.25 2.95
N LYS A 156 -9.71 8.13 2.55
CA LYS A 156 -9.10 6.80 2.63
C LYS A 156 -7.89 6.67 1.70
N GLU A 157 -7.99 7.18 0.46
CA GLU A 157 -6.84 7.18 -0.46
C GLU A 157 -5.73 8.10 0.03
N THR A 158 -6.07 9.23 0.65
CA THR A 158 -5.10 10.15 1.24
C THR A 158 -4.33 9.47 2.38
N GLU A 159 -5.03 8.72 3.25
CA GLU A 159 -4.42 7.91 4.30
C GLU A 159 -3.50 6.82 3.72
N VAL A 160 -3.94 6.13 2.66
CA VAL A 160 -3.11 5.15 1.95
C VAL A 160 -1.83 5.80 1.43
N VAL A 161 -1.91 6.94 0.73
CA VAL A 161 -0.71 7.63 0.23
C VAL A 161 0.21 8.05 1.37
N HIS A 162 -0.32 8.56 2.49
CA HIS A 162 0.49 8.88 3.66
C HIS A 162 1.19 7.67 4.27
N SER A 163 0.54 6.50 4.29
CA SER A 163 1.15 5.25 4.75
C SER A 163 2.19 4.68 3.79
N LEU A 164 2.06 4.98 2.49
CA LEU A 164 3.00 4.55 1.46
C LEU A 164 4.21 5.47 1.37
N MET A 165 4.11 6.75 1.67
CA MET A 165 5.24 7.68 1.53
C MET A 165 6.37 7.40 2.54
N PRO A 166 7.63 7.69 2.16
CA PRO A 166 8.75 7.59 3.07
C PRO A 166 8.57 8.57 4.25
N ILE A 167 8.97 8.08 5.44
CA ILE A 167 9.06 8.88 6.65
C ILE A 167 10.15 9.94 6.45
N ASP A 168 9.86 11.18 6.85
CA ASP A 168 10.85 12.26 6.80
C ASP A 168 12.03 11.94 7.73
N GLY A 169 13.27 12.09 7.25
CA GLY A 169 14.47 11.85 8.05
C GLY A 169 14.63 12.80 9.25
N ASN A 170 13.83 13.86 9.33
CA ASN A 170 13.75 14.74 10.50
C ASN A 170 12.51 14.47 11.37
N ALA A 171 11.74 13.42 11.08
CA ALA A 171 10.58 13.06 11.90
C ALA A 171 11.05 12.68 13.31
N PRO A 172 10.35 13.11 14.39
CA PRO A 172 10.80 12.90 15.77
C PRO A 172 11.11 11.45 16.15
N SER A 173 10.52 10.47 15.45
CA SER A 173 10.75 9.03 15.66
C SER A 173 12.08 8.50 15.09
N THR A 174 12.86 9.32 14.38
CA THR A 174 14.11 8.91 13.71
C THR A 174 15.37 9.52 14.35
N THR A 175 15.23 10.18 15.50
CA THR A 175 16.40 10.74 16.20
C THR A 175 17.32 9.62 16.70
N ASP A 176 18.45 9.47 16.01
CA ASP A 176 19.57 8.65 16.45
C ASP A 176 20.02 9.12 17.83
N HIS A 177 19.73 8.31 18.85
CA HIS A 177 20.16 8.57 20.22
C HIS A 177 21.65 8.21 20.46
N SER A 178 22.42 7.82 19.44
CA SER A 178 23.84 7.44 19.57
C SER A 178 24.82 8.62 19.57
N LYS A 179 24.57 9.64 20.41
CA LYS A 179 25.64 10.55 20.86
C LYS A 179 25.52 10.81 22.34
N ARG A 180 26.06 9.91 23.16
CA ARG A 180 26.55 10.19 24.52
C ARG A 180 27.78 9.37 24.80
#